data_AF-A0A392TDY8-F1
#
_entry.id   AF-A0A392TDY8-F1
#
_cell.length_a   1.000
_cell.length_b   1.000
_cell.length_c   1.000
_cell.angle_alpha   90.00
_cell.angle_beta   90.00
_cell.angle_gamma   90.00
#
_symmetry.space_group_name_H-M   'P 1'
#
loop_
_entity.id
_entity.type
_entity.pdbx_description
1 polymer ?
#
loop_
_entity_poly.entity_id
_entity_poly.type
_entity_poly.pdbx_seq_one_letter_code
_entity_poly.pdbx_strand_id
1 'polypeptide(L)' 'EIVSLSSIEVTPDVLVEEVRVVQQFQDVFRSEIPGFPPTREVEFFIDLHPGMKPISDSPYRMAPAELTELKSQIEELLGK' A
#
# COMPACT_ATOMS: atom_id res chain seq x y z
N GLU A 1 15.29 16.55 -9.53
CA GLU A 1 14.10 17.38 -9.32
C GLU A 1 13.01 16.49 -8.73
N ILE A 2 12.52 16.81 -7.53
CA ILE A 2 11.45 16.03 -6.87
C ILE A 2 10.14 16.63 -7.36
N VAL A 3 9.39 15.89 -8.18
CA VAL A 3 8.09 16.36 -8.66
C VAL A 3 7.07 16.19 -7.54
N SER A 4 6.61 17.31 -6.97
CA SER A 4 5.59 17.32 -5.93
C SER A 4 4.22 17.02 -6.56
N LEU A 5 3.59 15.92 -6.14
CA LEU A 5 2.26 15.51 -6.62
C LEU A 5 1.14 16.47 -6.17
N SER A 6 1.43 17.43 -5.29
CA SER A 6 0.49 18.42 -4.77
C SER A 6 0.10 19.53 -5.78
N SER A 7 0.70 19.56 -6.97
CA SER A 7 0.43 20.59 -7.99
C SER A 7 -0.24 20.06 -9.25
N ILE A 8 -0.62 18.78 -9.28
CA ILE A 8 -1.53 18.29 -10.33
C ILE A 8 -2.91 18.86 -10.02
N GLU A 9 -3.34 19.83 -10.83
CA GLU A 9 -4.76 20.13 -10.97
C GLU A 9 -5.41 18.87 -11.53
N VAL A 10 -6.08 18.11 -10.64
CA VAL A 10 -6.87 16.95 -11.05
C VAL A 10 -8.10 17.50 -11.77
N THR A 11 -7.97 17.77 -13.06
CA THR A 11 -9.12 17.87 -13.94
C THR A 11 -9.74 16.47 -14.01
N PRO A 12 -11.05 16.32 -13.75
CA PRO A 12 -11.71 15.02 -13.60
C PRO A 12 -11.64 14.12 -14.86
N ASP A 13 -11.19 14.66 -15.99
CA ASP A 13 -11.14 13.98 -17.28
C ASP A 13 -9.77 13.37 -17.64
N VAL A 14 -8.74 13.52 -16.80
CA VAL A 14 -7.40 12.96 -17.10
C VAL A 14 -7.28 11.56 -16.50
N LEU A 15 -7.17 10.56 -17.37
CA LEU A 15 -6.87 9.18 -16.99
C LEU A 15 -5.45 9.12 -16.40
N VAL A 16 -5.27 8.42 -15.27
CA VAL A 16 -3.97 8.31 -14.58
C VAL A 16 -2.91 7.67 -15.50
N GLU A 17 -3.35 6.82 -16.42
CA GLU A 17 -2.58 6.16 -17.46
C GLU A 17 -2.01 7.14 -18.51
N GLU A 18 -2.55 8.35 -18.63
CA GLU A 18 -2.08 9.39 -19.55
C GLU A 18 -0.98 10.27 -18.94
N VAL A 19 -0.75 10.15 -17.63
CA VAL A 19 0.32 10.87 -16.95
C VAL A 19 1.67 10.35 -17.45
N ARG A 20 2.49 11.24 -18.03
CA ARG A 20 3.80 10.88 -18.62
C ARG A 20 4.69 10.06 -17.69
N VAL A 21 4.68 10.37 -16.39
CA VAL A 21 5.46 9.64 -15.38
C VAL A 21 4.94 8.21 -15.19
N VAL A 22 3.62 8.01 -15.21
CA VAL A 22 3.00 6.67 -15.12
C VAL A 22 3.34 5.84 -16.35
N GLN A 23 3.31 6.45 -17.54
CA GLN A 23 3.72 5.79 -18.79
C GLN A 23 5.21 5.41 -18.81
N GLN A 24 6.06 6.26 -18.22
CA GLN A 24 7.50 6.02 -18.16
C GLN A 24 7.88 4.93 -17.15
N PHE A 25 7.08 4.73 -16.10
CA PHE A 25 7.36 3.80 -15.00
C PHE A 25 6.20 2.81 -14.79
N GLN A 26 5.73 2.18 -15.87
CA GLN A 26 4.65 1.18 -15.82
C GLN A 26 5.00 -0.03 -14.94
N ASP A 27 6.27 -0.31 -14.74
CA ASP A 27 6.76 -1.36 -13.84
C ASP A 27 6.56 -1.01 -12.36
N VAL A 28 6.58 0.28 -12.01
CA VAL A 28 6.37 0.82 -10.65
C VAL A 28 4.89 1.15 -10.40
N PHE A 29 4.21 1.75 -11.37
CA PHE A 29 2.80 2.18 -11.30
C PHE A 29 1.86 1.18 -11.97
N ARG A 30 1.92 -0.09 -11.56
CA ARG A 30 1.00 -1.12 -12.03
C ARG A 30 -0.38 -0.95 -11.41
N SER A 31 -1.42 -1.32 -12.15
CA SER A 31 -2.80 -1.36 -11.63
C SER A 31 -2.96 -2.39 -10.49
N GLU A 32 -2.10 -3.42 -10.47
CA GLU A 32 -2.05 -4.45 -9.44
C GLU A 32 -0.65 -4.50 -8.79
N ILE A 33 -0.61 -4.70 -7.47
CA ILE A 33 0.64 -4.84 -6.72
C ILE A 33 1.22 -6.23 -7.04
N PRO A 34 2.47 -6.33 -7.56
CA PRO A 34 3.05 -7.59 -8.05
C PRO A 34 3.39 -8.63 -6.97
N GLY A 35 2.99 -8.41 -5.72
CA GLY A 35 3.29 -9.26 -4.56
C GLY A 35 4.13 -8.53 -3.52
N PHE A 36 4.74 -9.31 -2.62
CA PHE A 36 5.67 -8.78 -1.63
C PHE A 36 6.87 -8.10 -2.30
N PRO A 37 7.45 -7.06 -1.68
CA PRO A 37 8.69 -6.47 -2.19
C PRO A 37 9.76 -7.58 -2.31
N PRO A 38 10.64 -7.49 -3.32
CA PRO A 38 11.72 -8.46 -3.48
C PRO A 38 12.54 -8.55 -2.20
N THR A 39 13.14 -9.71 -1.94
CA THR A 39 14.04 -9.91 -0.80
C THR A 39 15.08 -8.80 -0.80
N ARG A 40 15.06 -7.98 0.25
CA ARG A 40 16.00 -6.86 0.36
C ARG A 40 17.32 -7.42 0.90
N GLU A 41 18.44 -6.91 0.39
CA GLU A 41 19.78 -7.32 0.82
C GLU A 41 20.09 -6.92 2.27
N VAL A 42 19.31 -5.98 2.82
CA VAL A 42 19.46 -5.44 4.17
C VAL A 42 18.21 -5.74 4.98
N GLU A 43 18.42 -6.22 6.21
CA GLU A 43 17.36 -6.43 7.18
C GLU A 43 16.77 -5.09 7.64
N PHE A 44 15.44 -5.03 7.72
CA PHE A 44 14.73 -3.86 8.23
C PHE A 44 14.63 -3.98 9.75
N PHE A 45 15.23 -3.02 10.46
CA PHE A 45 15.08 -2.87 11.89
C PHE A 45 14.03 -1.79 12.18
N ILE A 46 13.09 -2.11 13.06
CA ILE A 46 12.16 -1.13 13.62
C ILE A 46 12.74 -0.69 14.96
N ASP A 47 13.36 0.49 14.98
CA ASP A 47 13.90 1.06 16.21
C ASP A 47 12.77 1.52 17.12
N LEU A 48 12.74 0.98 18.33
CA LEU A 48 11.79 1.39 19.36
C LEU A 48 12.42 2.45 20.25
N HIS A 49 11.63 3.45 20.64
CA HIS A 49 12.05 4.36 21.69
C HIS A 49 12.26 3.58 23.00
N PRO A 50 13.29 3.90 23.81
CA PRO A 50 13.53 3.23 25.08
C PRO A 50 12.28 3.27 25.97
N GLY A 51 11.86 2.10 26.48
CA GLY A 51 10.68 1.97 27.35
C GLY A 51 9.36 1.65 26.64
N MET A 52 9.35 1.58 25.30
CA MET A 52 8.18 1.11 24.54
C MET A 52 7.90 -0.37 24.81
N LYS A 53 6.63 -0.69 25.05
CA LYS A 53 6.15 -2.06 25.24
C LYS A 53 5.32 -2.50 24.02
N PRO A 54 5.22 -3.81 23.74
CA PRO A 54 4.32 -4.31 22.71
C PRO A 54 2.88 -3.83 22.94
N ILE A 55 2.20 -3.46 21.86
CA ILE A 55 0.78 -3.10 21.89
C ILE A 55 -0.04 -4.38 21.70
N SER A 56 -1.09 -4.54 22.51
CA SER A 56 -1.98 -5.70 22.47
C SER A 56 -3.41 -5.26 22.77
N ASP A 57 -4.03 -4.57 21.82
CA ASP A 57 -5.42 -4.13 21.92
C ASP A 57 -6.38 -5.09 21.23
N SER A 58 -7.61 -5.19 21.74
CA SER A 58 -8.64 -6.02 21.12
C SER A 58 -9.05 -5.45 19.75
N PRO A 59 -9.28 -6.29 18.72
CA PRO A 59 -9.82 -5.83 17.45
C PRO A 59 -11.16 -5.10 17.63
N TYR A 60 -11.39 -4.09 16.78
CA TYR A 60 -12.67 -3.39 16.75
C TYR A 60 -13.80 -4.32 16.26
N ARG A 61 -15.02 -4.03 16.72
CA ARG A 61 -16.22 -4.74 16.23
C ARG A 61 -16.52 -4.28 14.81
N MET A 62 -16.75 -5.26 13.94
CA MET A 62 -17.09 -5.07 12.54
C MET A 62 -18.42 -5.79 12.25
N ALA A 63 -19.18 -5.29 11.28
CA ALA A 63 -20.39 -5.95 10.81
C ALA A 63 -20.05 -7.26 10.06
N PRO A 64 -21.01 -8.21 9.92
CA PRO A 64 -20.75 -9.47 9.22
C PRO A 64 -20.26 -9.30 7.77
N ALA A 65 -20.71 -8.26 7.06
CA ALA A 65 -20.27 -7.95 5.70
C ALA A 65 -18.80 -7.54 5.66
N GLU A 66 -18.38 -6.64 6.57
CA GLU A 66 -17.00 -6.18 6.69
C GLU A 66 -16.04 -7.32 7.07
N LEU A 67 -16.47 -8.22 7.97
CA LEU A 67 -15.68 -9.41 8.33
C LEU A 67 -15.48 -10.36 7.16
N THR A 68 -16.49 -10.50 6.29
CA THR A 68 -16.41 -11.34 5.10
C THR A 68 -15.44 -10.75 4.08
N GLU A 69 -15.51 -9.44 3.87
CA GLU A 69 -14.57 -8.72 3.00
C GLU A 69 -13.13 -8.81 3.54
N LEU A 70 -12.93 -8.52 4.83
CA LEU A 70 -11.61 -8.62 5.47
C LEU A 70 -11.02 -10.02 5.33
N LYS A 71 -11.82 -11.06 5.52
CA LYS A 71 -11.39 -12.44 5.32
C LYS A 71 -10.94 -12.69 3.87
N SER A 72 -11.72 -12.23 2.89
CA SER A 72 -11.38 -12.35 1.47
C SER A 72 -10.04 -11.68 1.15
N GLN A 73 -9.82 -10.47 1.68
CA GLN A 73 -8.56 -9.73 1.47
C GLN A 73 -7.37 -10.45 2.10
N ILE A 74 -7.53 -11.03 3.30
CA ILE A 74 -6.47 -11.80 3.95
C ILE A 74 -6.13 -13.06 3.13
N GLU A 75 -7.14 -13.79 2.64
CA GLU A 75 -6.92 -14.97 1.81
C GLU A 75 -6.21 -14.62 0.49
N GLU A 76 -6.57 -13.51 -0.14
CA GLU A 76 -5.89 -13.00 -1.33
C GLU A 76 -4.42 -12.66 -1.06
N LEU A 77 -4.14 -11.99 0.07
CA LEU A 77 -2.78 -11.60 0.45
C LEU A 77 -1.90 -12.79 0.84
N LEU A 78 -2.47 -13.85 1.44
CA LEU A 78 -1.74 -15.07 1.79
C LEU A 78 -1.45 -15.96 0.57
N GLY A 79 -2.25 -15.84 -0.50
CA GLY A 79 -2.03 -16.54 -1.75
C GLY A 79 -1.03 -15.86 -2.71
N LYS A 80 -0.60 -14.64 -2.38
CA LYS A 80 0.40 -13.85 -3.13
C LYS A 80 1.80 -14.07 -2.57
#